data_AF-A0ABD0KSV5-F1
#
_entry.id   AF-A0ABD0KSV5-F1
#
_cell.length_a   1.000
_cell.length_b   1.000
_cell.length_c   1.000
_cell.angle_alpha   90.00
_cell.angle_beta   90.00
_cell.angle_gamma   90.00
#
_symmetry.space_group_name_H-M   'P 1'
#
loop_
_entity.id
_entity.type
_entity.pdbx_description
1 polymer ?
#
loop_
_entity_poly.entity_id
_entity_poly.type
_entity_poly.pdbx_seq_one_letter_code
_entity_poly.pdbx_strand_id
1 'polypeptide(L)'
;MGKDHIQEVVCTGEWLSSEVNPILMVLFSWRQNQVIASVNLASKECLTARSFSSCRIDEANSRRTRLAALVVDLEYGEERVYGCNVSVVESGTRMVSFSWRVTVKRVSKCS
;
A
#
# COMPACT_ATOMS: atom_id res chain seq x y z
N MET A 1 -8.72 14.95 24.70
CA MET A 1 -9.42 13.93 23.89
C MET A 1 -9.21 14.30 22.42
N GLY A 2 -8.16 13.90 21.70
CA GLY A 2 -7.53 12.59 21.57
C GLY A 2 -7.57 12.19 20.08
N LYS A 3 -6.99 13.03 19.19
CA LYS A 3 -6.91 12.80 17.73
C LYS A 3 -5.48 13.01 17.21
N ASP A 4 -4.48 12.81 18.05
CA ASP A 4 -3.13 13.21 17.71
C ASP A 4 -2.34 12.00 17.20
N HIS A 5 -2.20 11.96 15.86
CA HIS A 5 -1.33 11.10 15.03
C HIS A 5 -1.93 9.83 14.40
N ILE A 6 -2.92 10.00 13.52
CA ILE A 6 -3.23 9.00 12.48
C ILE A 6 -2.35 9.30 11.26
N GLN A 7 -1.59 8.31 10.78
CA GLN A 7 -0.83 8.39 9.53
C GLN A 7 -1.43 7.45 8.49
N GLU A 8 -1.31 7.76 7.21
CA GLU A 8 -1.80 6.90 6.12
C GLU A 8 -0.62 6.33 5.35
N VAL A 9 -0.62 5.02 5.12
CA VAL A 9 0.31 4.35 4.21
C VAL A 9 -0.42 4.01 2.93
N VAL A 10 0.21 4.31 1.80
CA VAL A 10 -0.40 4.20 0.48
C VAL A 10 0.47 3.36 -0.45
N CYS A 11 -0.17 2.36 -1.05
CA CYS A 11 0.31 1.62 -2.21
C CYS A 11 -0.41 2.13 -3.46
N THR A 12 0.36 2.60 -4.44
CA THR A 12 -0.14 3.02 -5.76
C THR A 12 0.88 2.65 -6.83
N GLY A 13 0.40 2.36 -8.04
CA GLY A 13 1.23 2.12 -9.22
C GLY A 13 1.45 3.36 -10.07
N GLU A 14 1.06 4.55 -9.61
CA GLU A 14 1.02 5.77 -10.42
C GLU A 14 2.39 6.21 -10.97
N TRP A 15 3.47 5.84 -10.27
CA TRP A 15 4.85 6.12 -10.67
C TRP A 15 5.40 5.11 -11.69
N LEU A 16 4.67 4.03 -11.99
CA LEU A 16 5.09 3.01 -12.95
C LEU A 16 4.92 3.52 -14.39
N SER A 17 5.73 2.98 -15.30
CA SER A 17 5.66 3.27 -16.75
C SER A 17 4.23 3.16 -17.29
N SER A 18 3.90 3.97 -18.30
CA SER A 18 2.60 3.90 -18.95
C SER A 18 2.33 2.58 -19.68
N GLU A 19 3.38 1.81 -19.95
CA GLU A 19 3.35 0.58 -20.72
C GLU A 19 3.06 -0.67 -19.88
N VAL A 20 3.05 -0.54 -18.55
CA VAL A 20 2.76 -1.66 -17.65
C VAL A 20 1.34 -1.61 -17.10
N ASN A 21 0.75 -2.79 -16.96
CA ASN A 21 -0.59 -2.99 -16.42
C ASN A 21 -0.51 -3.75 -15.10
N PRO A 22 -0.75 -3.09 -13.94
CA PRO A 22 -0.90 -3.76 -12.67
C PRO A 22 -2.04 -4.77 -12.65
N ILE A 23 -1.78 -5.93 -12.05
CA ILE A 23 -2.75 -7.03 -11.89
C ILE A 23 -3.00 -7.37 -10.42
N LEU A 24 -1.98 -7.20 -9.56
CA LEU A 24 -2.07 -7.49 -8.14
C LEU A 24 -1.26 -6.44 -7.38
N MET A 25 -1.85 -5.92 -6.31
CA MET A 25 -1.15 -5.07 -5.36
C MET A 25 -1.33 -5.63 -3.95
N VAL A 26 -0.27 -5.62 -3.16
CA VAL A 26 -0.25 -6.13 -1.79
C VAL A 26 0.43 -5.11 -0.89
N LEU A 27 -0.28 -4.70 0.15
CA LEU A 27 0.23 -3.91 1.25
C LEU A 27 0.42 -4.83 2.45
N PHE A 28 1.62 -4.87 3.03
CA PHE A 28 1.95 -5.78 4.11
C PHE A 28 2.82 -5.12 5.19
N SER A 29 2.76 -5.66 6.40
CA SER A 29 3.69 -5.29 7.48
C SER A 29 5.04 -5.94 7.21
N TRP A 30 6.10 -5.14 7.12
CA TRP A 30 7.43 -5.65 6.80
C TRP A 30 7.97 -6.57 7.91
N ARG A 31 7.82 -6.15 9.17
CA ARG A 31 8.33 -6.91 10.32
C ARG A 31 7.54 -8.20 10.60
N GLN A 32 6.22 -8.14 10.45
CA GLN A 32 5.35 -9.27 10.77
C GLN A 32 5.12 -10.20 9.58
N ASN A 33 5.59 -9.81 8.38
CA ASN A 33 5.33 -10.49 7.10
C ASN A 33 3.84 -10.83 6.90
N GLN A 34 2.97 -9.90 7.27
CA GLN A 34 1.52 -10.09 7.28
C GLN A 34 0.86 -9.15 6.29
N VAL A 35 -0.01 -9.70 5.44
CA VAL A 35 -0.83 -8.93 4.52
C VAL A 35 -1.82 -8.08 5.31
N ILE A 36 -1.84 -6.79 5.02
CA ILE A 36 -2.78 -5.83 5.59
C ILE A 36 -3.97 -5.69 4.66
N ALA A 37 -3.68 -5.50 3.38
CA ALA A 37 -4.67 -5.47 2.33
C ALA A 37 -4.05 -5.92 1.00
N SER A 38 -4.90 -6.38 0.09
CA SER A 38 -4.53 -6.67 -1.28
C SER A 38 -5.67 -6.31 -2.23
N VAL A 39 -5.31 -6.05 -3.47
CA VAL A 39 -6.27 -5.85 -4.56
C VAL A 39 -5.84 -6.65 -5.76
N ASN A 40 -6.73 -7.53 -6.23
CA ASN A 40 -6.61 -8.23 -7.50
C ASN A 40 -7.41 -7.46 -8.54
N LEU A 41 -6.70 -6.84 -9.48
CA LEU A 41 -7.30 -5.99 -10.52
C LEU A 41 -7.93 -6.79 -11.65
N ALA A 42 -7.55 -8.07 -11.81
CA ALA A 42 -8.16 -8.95 -12.79
C ALA A 42 -9.55 -9.42 -12.34
N SER A 43 -9.71 -9.80 -11.07
CA SER A 43 -11.01 -10.16 -10.49
C SER A 43 -11.79 -8.98 -9.91
N LYS A 44 -11.19 -7.79 -9.86
CA LYS A 44 -11.71 -6.59 -9.16
C LYS A 44 -11.99 -6.82 -7.67
N GLU A 45 -11.24 -7.72 -7.04
CA GLU A 45 -11.42 -8.07 -5.63
C GLU A 45 -10.47 -7.27 -4.75
N CYS A 46 -11.02 -6.59 -3.75
CA CYS A 46 -10.27 -5.97 -2.65
C CYS A 46 -10.44 -6.82 -1.40
N LEU A 47 -9.32 -7.25 -0.82
CA LEU A 47 -9.29 -7.98 0.44
C LEU A 47 -8.61 -7.13 1.50
N THR A 48 -9.34 -6.85 2.58
CA THR A 48 -8.84 -6.12 3.75
C THR A 48 -8.75 -7.10 4.91
N ALA A 49 -7.55 -7.36 5.41
CA ALA A 49 -7.32 -8.36 6.45
C ALA A 49 -7.21 -7.75 7.85
N ARG A 50 -6.78 -6.48 7.97
CA ARG A 50 -6.53 -5.81 9.25
C ARG A 50 -6.96 -4.35 9.31
N SER A 51 -7.02 -3.86 10.55
CA SER A 51 -7.65 -2.62 10.98
C SER A 51 -7.30 -1.43 10.09
N PHE A 52 -8.37 -0.76 9.65
CA PHE A 52 -8.37 0.48 8.87
C PHE A 52 -7.61 0.42 7.55
N SER A 53 -7.85 -0.62 6.76
CA SER A 53 -7.39 -0.69 5.37
C SER A 53 -8.54 -0.48 4.38
N SER A 54 -8.20 0.00 3.18
CA SER A 54 -9.15 0.22 2.10
C SER A 54 -8.48 0.07 0.73
N CYS A 55 -9.26 -0.26 -0.29
CA CYS A 55 -8.84 -0.16 -1.68
C CYS A 55 -9.79 0.76 -2.46
N ARG A 56 -9.25 1.52 -3.40
CA ARG A 56 -9.99 2.26 -4.41
C ARG A 56 -9.45 1.87 -5.77
N ILE A 57 -10.20 1.02 -6.47
CA ILE A 57 -9.87 0.57 -7.83
C ILE A 57 -10.22 1.70 -8.80
N ASP A 58 -9.27 2.09 -9.64
CA ASP A 58 -9.51 3.00 -10.76
C ASP A 58 -9.70 2.16 -12.03
N GLU A 59 -10.95 2.10 -12.52
CA GLU A 59 -11.30 1.28 -13.68
C GLU A 59 -10.78 1.86 -15.01
N ALA A 60 -10.49 3.17 -15.06
CA ALA A 60 -9.96 3.82 -16.25
C ALA A 60 -8.44 3.67 -16.35
N ASN A 61 -7.76 3.63 -15.21
CA ASN A 61 -6.31 3.47 -15.14
C ASN A 61 -5.91 2.68 -13.90
N SER A 62 -5.65 1.38 -14.09
CA SER A 62 -5.29 0.46 -13.01
C SER A 62 -4.07 0.91 -12.20
N ARG A 63 -3.14 1.71 -12.76
CA ARG A 63 -2.00 2.29 -12.03
C ARG A 63 -2.42 3.30 -10.96
N ARG A 64 -3.56 3.97 -11.12
CA ARG A 64 -4.13 4.90 -10.13
C ARG A 64 -4.91 4.19 -9.02
N THR A 65 -5.01 2.86 -9.08
CA THR A 65 -5.56 2.08 -7.97
C THR A 65 -4.78 2.36 -6.71
N ARG A 66 -5.52 2.65 -5.64
CA ARG A 66 -4.97 3.01 -4.34
C ARG A 66 -5.31 1.92 -3.34
N LEU A 67 -4.30 1.40 -2.66
CA LEU A 67 -4.44 0.49 -1.53
C LEU A 67 -3.85 1.17 -0.30
N ALA A 68 -4.67 1.43 0.71
CA ALA A 68 -4.27 2.25 1.85
C ALA A 68 -4.52 1.54 3.19
N ALA A 69 -3.71 1.89 4.18
CA ALA A 69 -3.94 1.53 5.58
C ALA A 69 -3.66 2.71 6.50
N LEU A 70 -4.53 2.90 7.51
CA LEU A 70 -4.29 3.87 8.57
C LEU A 70 -3.40 3.24 9.65
N VAL A 71 -2.35 3.96 9.98
CA VAL A 71 -1.44 3.67 11.07
C VAL A 71 -1.90 4.49 12.26
N VAL A 72 -2.48 3.77 13.21
CA VAL A 72 -2.88 4.30 14.52
C VAL A 72 -1.93 3.78 15.59
N ASP A 73 -1.98 4.43 16.75
CA ASP A 73 -1.30 3.98 17.97
C ASP A 73 0.21 3.77 17.80
N LEU A 74 0.86 4.68 17.08
CA LEU A 74 2.32 4.70 16.98
C LEU A 74 2.86 5.43 18.21
N GLU A 75 3.67 4.76 19.02
CA GLU A 75 4.29 5.36 20.20
C GLU A 75 5.38 6.38 19.81
N TYR A 76 5.76 7.25 20.76
CA TYR A 76 6.82 8.22 20.50
C TYR A 76 8.16 7.51 20.25
N GLY A 77 8.83 7.88 19.16
CA GLY A 77 10.06 7.19 18.73
C GLY A 77 9.82 5.81 18.10
N GLU A 78 8.58 5.32 18.05
CA GLU A 78 8.26 4.09 17.34
C GLU A 78 8.33 4.31 15.83
N GLU A 79 8.87 3.30 15.15
CA GLU A 79 8.89 3.18 13.71
C GLU A 79 8.16 1.91 13.29
N ARG A 80 7.28 2.04 12.31
CA ARG A 80 6.63 0.90 11.66
C ARG A 80 6.90 0.92 10.17
N VAL A 81 7.39 -0.20 9.66
CA VAL A 81 7.76 -0.36 8.25
C VAL A 81 6.72 -1.20 7.54
N TYR A 82 6.25 -0.70 6.42
CA TYR A 82 5.28 -1.34 5.54
C TYR A 82 5.92 -1.62 4.19
N GLY A 83 5.53 -2.73 3.58
CA GLY A 83 5.94 -3.12 2.25
C GLY A 83 4.79 -2.99 1.27
N CYS A 84 5.14 -2.62 0.05
CA CYS A 84 4.25 -2.55 -1.09
C CYS A 84 4.82 -3.41 -2.21
N ASN A 85 4.02 -4.37 -2.67
CA ASN A 85 4.33 -5.15 -3.86
C ASN A 85 3.27 -4.90 -4.92
N VAL A 86 3.70 -4.59 -6.13
CA VAL A 86 2.84 -4.44 -7.30
C VAL A 86 3.34 -5.38 -8.39
N SER A 87 2.56 -6.40 -8.69
CA SER A 87 2.80 -7.28 -9.81
C SER A 87 2.10 -6.72 -11.04
N VAL A 88 2.87 -6.59 -12.12
CA VAL A 88 2.40 -6.10 -13.41
C VAL A 88 2.67 -7.14 -14.49
N VAL A 89 1.89 -7.05 -15.55
CA VAL A 89 2.21 -7.69 -16.83
C VAL A 89 2.80 -6.61 -17.73
N GLU A 90 4.04 -6.83 -18.16
CA GLU A 90 4.67 -6.02 -19.20
C GLU A 90 4.24 -6.59 -20.57
N SER A 91 3.91 -5.71 -21.51
CA SER A 91 3.32 -6.11 -22.79
C SER A 91 4.24 -7.07 -23.55
N GLY A 92 3.81 -8.32 -23.73
CA GLY A 92 4.50 -9.32 -24.55
C GLY A 92 5.67 -10.05 -23.89
N THR A 93 5.94 -9.83 -22.61
CA THR A 93 7.09 -10.45 -21.91
C THR A 93 6.64 -11.34 -20.75
N ARG A 94 6.72 -10.84 -19.52
CA ARG A 94 6.66 -11.63 -18.29
C ARG A 94 6.02 -10.82 -17.18
N MET A 95 5.54 -11.53 -16.16
CA MET A 95 5.11 -10.89 -14.93
C MET A 95 6.35 -10.37 -14.19
N VAL A 96 6.34 -9.08 -13.84
CA VAL A 96 7.38 -8.46 -13.02
C VAL A 96 6.74 -7.84 -11.79
N SER A 97 7.46 -7.86 -10.66
CA SER A 97 7.00 -7.29 -9.41
C SER A 97 7.87 -6.11 -9.00
N PHE A 98 7.24 -4.98 -8.73
CA PHE A 98 7.88 -3.81 -8.14
C PHE A 98 7.62 -3.80 -6.64
N SER A 99 8.68 -3.63 -5.87
CA SER A 99 8.62 -3.68 -4.40
C SER A 99 9.28 -2.46 -3.80
N TRP A 100 8.62 -1.83 -2.84
CA TRP A 100 9.18 -0.74 -2.05
C TRP A 100 8.70 -0.78 -0.61
N ARG A 101 9.34 0.03 0.23
CA ARG A 101 9.03 0.13 1.66
C ARG A 101 8.66 1.55 2.02
N VAL A 102 7.73 1.67 2.95
CA VAL A 102 7.33 2.94 3.56
C VAL A 102 7.57 2.84 5.05
N THR A 103 8.41 3.74 5.56
CA THR A 103 8.70 3.88 6.97
C THR A 103 7.80 4.98 7.54
N VAL A 104 7.00 4.62 8.55
CA VAL A 104 6.12 5.54 9.28
C VAL A 104 6.71 5.75 10.66
N LYS A 105 6.96 7.01 11.03
CA LYS A 105 7.53 7.39 12.33
C LYS A 105 6.65 8.42 13.00
N ARG A 106 6.53 8.36 14.32
CA ARG A 106 5.91 9.46 15.08
C ARG A 106 7.01 10.43 15.49
N VAL A 107 7.04 11.58 14.82
CA VAL A 107 7.89 12.72 15.19
C VAL A 107 7.13 13.64 16.14
N SER A 108 7.77 14.08 17.22
CA SER A 108 7.28 15.20 18.02
C SER A 108 7.25 16.44 17.15
N LYS A 109 6.22 17.30 17.31
CA LYS A 109 6.39 18.70 16.94
C LYS A 109 7.57 19.23 17.76
N CYS A 110 8.62 19.70 17.10
CA CYS A 110 9.74 20.37 17.77
C CYS A 110 9.20 21.52 18.63
N SER A 111 9.66 21.57 19.88
CA SER A 111 9.44 22.64 20.87
C SER A 111 10.12 23.94 20.45
#